data_AF-A0A954H3Z0-F1
#
_entry.id   AF-A0A954H3Z0-F1
#
_cell.length_a   1.000
_cell.length_b   1.000
_cell.length_c   1.000
_cell.angle_alpha   90.00
_cell.angle_beta   90.00
_cell.angle_gamma   90.00
#
_symmetry.space_group_name_H-M   'P 1'
#
loop_
_entity.id
_entity.type
_entity.pdbx_description
1 polymer ?
#
loop_
_entity_poly.entity_id
_entity_poly.type
_entity_poly.pdbx_seq_one_letter_code
_entity_poly.pdbx_strand_id
1 'polypeptide(L)'
;GLFNSNALLVETERQMIKAADRVTLVADSSKFGQRALSHLCPLDAVHDVVTDDGISDEWKQTLGTRGIRVEFVEAGAAPLVAGLPSDD
;
A
#
# COMPACT_ATOMS: atom_id res chain seq x y z
N GLY A 1 4.64 -5.63 7.79
CA GLY A 1 4.03 -4.34 8.15
C GLY A 1 4.60 -3.27 7.26
N LEU A 2 4.01 -2.09 7.29
CA LEU A 2 4.51 -0.91 6.57
C LEU A 2 5.52 -0.15 7.43
N PHE A 3 6.55 0.40 6.80
CA PHE A 3 7.61 1.15 7.46
C PHE A 3 7.93 2.43 6.69
N ASN A 4 8.28 3.48 7.41
CA ASN A 4 8.69 4.78 6.85
C ASN A 4 10.08 5.16 7.41
N SER A 5 10.91 5.81 6.60
CA SER A 5 12.20 6.35 7.03
C SER A 5 12.08 7.73 7.69
N ASN A 6 10.97 8.43 7.47
CA ASN A 6 10.69 9.73 8.05
C ASN A 6 9.81 9.61 9.31
N ALA A 7 10.45 9.57 10.47
CA ALA A 7 9.78 9.46 11.76
C ALA A 7 8.80 10.61 12.05
N LEU A 8 8.99 11.79 11.46
CA LEU A 8 8.11 12.95 11.68
C LEU A 8 6.73 12.77 11.04
N LEU A 9 6.63 11.96 9.98
CA LEU A 9 5.37 11.73 9.26
C LEU A 9 4.53 10.59 9.84
N VAL A 10 5.18 9.63 10.50
CA VAL A 10 4.57 8.36 10.91
C VAL A 10 3.34 8.54 11.78
N GLU A 11 3.35 9.49 12.72
CA GLU A 11 2.20 9.70 13.59
C GLU A 11 1.00 10.23 12.81
N THR A 12 1.21 11.22 11.94
CA THR A 12 0.17 11.74 11.05
C THR A 12 -0.38 10.65 10.13
N GLU A 13 0.49 9.86 9.50
CA GLU A 13 0.09 8.75 8.62
C GLU A 13 -0.72 7.69 9.37
N ARG A 14 -0.39 7.39 10.63
CA ARG A 14 -1.19 6.48 11.47
C ARG A 14 -2.59 7.02 11.72
N GLN A 15 -2.72 8.32 11.98
CA GLN A 15 -4.03 8.93 12.17
C GLN A 15 -4.85 8.92 10.87
N MET A 16 -4.21 9.17 9.72
CA MET A 16 -4.85 9.04 8.41
C MET A 16 -5.35 7.62 8.16
N ILE A 17 -4.53 6.60 8.44
CA ILE A 17 -4.91 5.18 8.31
C ILE A 17 -6.11 4.84 9.21
N LYS A 18 -6.12 5.32 10.47
CA LYS A 18 -7.22 5.07 11.41
C LYS A 18 -8.54 5.75 11.00
N ALA A 19 -8.45 6.90 10.35
CA ALA A 19 -9.63 7.67 9.93
C ALA A 19 -10.19 7.20 8.58
N ALA A 20 -9.44 6.42 7.81
CA ALA A 20 -9.86 5.97 6.49
C ALA A 20 -10.75 4.73 6.57
N ASP A 21 -11.87 4.74 5.84
CA ASP A 21 -12.71 3.56 5.64
C ASP A 21 -12.01 2.48 4.80
N ARG A 22 -11.02 2.89 4.00
CA ARG A 22 -10.28 2.02 3.09
C ARG A 22 -8.87 2.56 2.87
N VAL A 23 -7.90 1.64 2.88
CA VAL A 23 -6.46 1.94 2.76
C VAL A 23 -5.88 1.15 1.59
N THR A 24 -5.41 1.86 0.57
CA THR A 24 -4.71 1.29 -0.59
C THR A 24 -3.23 1.59 -0.50
N LEU A 25 -2.39 0.56 -0.57
CA LEU A 25 -0.94 0.68 -0.66
C LEU A 25 -0.53 0.69 -2.14
N VAL A 26 0.18 1.73 -2.56
CA VAL A 26 0.84 1.76 -3.87
C VAL A 26 2.34 1.67 -3.63
N ALA A 27 2.98 0.60 -4.11
CA ALA A 27 4.41 0.38 -3.93
C ALA A 27 4.97 -0.53 -5.02
N ASP A 28 6.17 -0.22 -5.50
CA ASP A 28 6.91 -1.13 -6.37
C ASP A 28 7.30 -2.43 -5.64
N SER A 29 7.52 -3.50 -6.39
CA SER A 29 7.82 -4.83 -5.86
C SER A 29 9.10 -4.88 -5.03
N SER A 30 10.05 -3.96 -5.26
CA SER A 30 11.31 -3.89 -4.50
C SER A 30 11.11 -3.46 -3.04
N LYS A 31 9.94 -2.89 -2.69
CA LYS A 31 9.61 -2.48 -1.31
C LYS A 31 9.13 -3.62 -0.42
N PHE A 32 8.75 -4.76 -0.99
CA PHE A 32 8.27 -5.89 -0.21
C PHE A 32 9.43 -6.59 0.51
N GLY A 33 9.19 -6.99 1.77
CA GLY A 33 10.24 -7.56 2.64
C GLY A 33 11.18 -6.52 3.26
N GLN A 34 11.09 -5.25 2.86
CA GLN A 34 11.94 -4.20 3.38
C GLN A 34 11.43 -3.67 4.72
N ARG A 35 12.38 -3.21 5.55
CA ARG A 35 12.10 -2.53 6.82
C ARG A 35 12.78 -1.16 6.78
N ALA A 36 12.11 -0.16 7.34
CA ALA A 36 12.67 1.16 7.58
C ALA A 36 12.68 1.47 9.08
N LEU A 37 13.22 2.64 9.44
CA LEU A 37 13.49 3.03 10.82
C LEU A 37 12.23 3.02 11.70
N SER A 38 11.09 3.44 11.15
CA SER A 38 9.85 3.58 11.90
C SER A 38 8.77 2.64 11.38
N HIS A 39 8.20 1.85 12.28
CA HIS A 39 7.05 1.00 11.97
C HIS A 39 5.80 1.88 11.83
N LEU A 40 5.16 1.87 10.67
CA LEU A 40 3.94 2.64 10.41
C LEU A 40 2.71 1.90 10.96
N CYS A 41 2.39 0.75 10.37
CA CYS A 41 1.22 -0.05 10.70
C CYS A 41 1.43 -1.55 10.32
N PRO A 42 0.67 -2.49 10.90
CA PRO A 42 0.66 -3.87 10.43
C PRO A 42 0.19 -3.95 8.98
N LEU A 43 0.57 -5.03 8.28
CA LEU A 43 0.14 -5.22 6.90
C LEU A 43 -1.39 -5.36 6.77
N ASP A 44 -2.03 -5.89 7.80
CA ASP A 44 -3.49 -6.09 7.86
C ASP A 44 -4.29 -4.78 7.96
N ALA A 45 -3.63 -3.64 8.11
CA ALA A 45 -4.27 -2.33 7.99
C ALA A 45 -4.52 -1.93 6.51
N VAL A 46 -3.95 -2.66 5.55
CA VAL A 46 -4.09 -2.42 4.11
C VAL A 46 -5.19 -3.30 3.54
N HIS A 47 -6.05 -2.71 2.71
CA HIS A 47 -7.17 -3.40 2.08
C HIS A 47 -6.81 -3.82 0.64
N ASP A 48 -6.09 -2.95 -0.06
CA ASP A 48 -5.73 -3.12 -1.46
C ASP A 48 -4.26 -2.76 -1.67
N VAL A 49 -3.59 -3.47 -2.57
CA VAL A 49 -2.21 -3.24 -2.97
C VAL A 49 -2.17 -3.05 -4.48
N VAL A 50 -1.52 -1.98 -4.94
CA VAL A 50 -1.17 -1.75 -6.33
C VAL A 50 0.35 -1.82 -6.43
N THR A 51 0.85 -2.73 -7.26
CA THR A 51 2.30 -2.99 -7.39
C THR A 51 2.66 -3.39 -8.82
N ASP A 52 3.93 -3.33 -9.19
CA ASP A 52 4.40 -3.88 -10.45
C ASP A 52 4.40 -5.42 -10.44
N ASP A 53 4.62 -6.02 -11.60
CA ASP A 53 4.60 -7.47 -11.81
C ASP A 53 5.82 -8.21 -11.24
N GLY A 54 6.81 -7.49 -10.69
CA GLY A 54 8.05 -8.04 -10.13
C GLY A 54 7.94 -8.64 -8.73
N ILE A 55 6.75 -8.67 -8.11
CA ILE A 55 6.59 -9.19 -6.74
C ILE A 55 6.86 -10.71 -6.67
N SER A 56 7.51 -11.16 -5.59
CA SER A 56 7.78 -12.58 -5.39
C SER A 56 6.52 -13.40 -5.10
N ASP A 57 6.51 -14.68 -5.48
CA ASP A 57 5.36 -15.56 -5.23
C ASP A 57 5.08 -15.78 -3.73
N GLU A 58 6.12 -15.73 -2.88
CA GLU A 58 5.97 -15.74 -1.43
C GLU A 58 5.13 -14.54 -0.95
N TRP A 59 5.40 -13.35 -1.49
CA TRP A 59 4.64 -12.14 -1.16
C TRP A 59 3.23 -12.17 -1.75
N LYS A 60 3.04 -12.70 -2.97
CA LYS A 60 1.68 -12.93 -3.53
C LYS A 60 0.86 -13.83 -2.62
N GLN A 61 1.45 -14.93 -2.15
CA GLN A 61 0.78 -15.85 -1.23
C GLN A 61 0.49 -15.18 0.12
N THR A 62 1.44 -14.42 0.66
CA THR A 62 1.27 -13.70 1.92
C THR A 62 0.11 -12.69 1.84
N LEU A 63 0.01 -11.93 0.74
CA LEU A 63 -1.08 -10.98 0.53
C LEU A 63 -2.42 -11.71 0.35
N GLY A 64 -2.44 -12.77 -0.47
CA GLY A 64 -3.64 -13.58 -0.73
C GLY A 64 -4.19 -14.26 0.52
N THR A 65 -3.32 -14.85 1.35
CA THR A 65 -3.74 -15.50 2.62
C THR A 65 -4.30 -14.52 3.65
N ARG A 66 -3.95 -13.23 3.55
CA ARG A 66 -4.47 -12.15 4.40
C ARG A 66 -5.73 -11.49 3.84
N GLY A 67 -6.21 -11.92 2.68
CA GLY A 67 -7.39 -11.34 2.03
C GLY A 67 -7.15 -9.95 1.44
N ILE A 68 -5.90 -9.56 1.23
CA ILE A 68 -5.55 -8.27 0.64
C ILE A 68 -5.70 -8.37 -0.88
N ARG A 69 -6.49 -7.49 -1.49
CA ARG A 69 -6.62 -7.45 -2.96
C ARG A 69 -5.35 -6.89 -3.57
N VAL A 70 -4.87 -7.50 -4.65
CA VAL A 70 -3.64 -7.07 -5.32
C VAL A 70 -3.93 -6.80 -6.79
N GLU A 71 -3.53 -5.62 -7.25
CA GLU A 71 -3.58 -5.19 -8.65
C GLU A 71 -2.14 -5.02 -9.16
N PHE A 72 -1.83 -5.69 -10.27
CA PHE A 72 -0.53 -5.60 -10.92
C PHE A 72 -0.57 -4.63 -12.09
N VAL A 73 0.36 -3.67 -12.12
CA VAL A 73 0.39 -2.59 -13.11
C VAL A 73 1.76 -2.51 -13.79
N GLU A 74 1.77 -2.51 -15.11
CA GLU A 74 2.98 -2.22 -15.90
C GLU A 74 3.24 -0.70 -15.95
N ALA A 75 4.52 -0.31 -15.91
CA ALA A 75 4.93 1.08 -16.04
C ALA A 75 4.63 1.59 -17.47
N GLY A 76 3.43 2.16 -17.66
CA GLY A 76 2.96 2.66 -18.95
C GLY A 76 1.44 2.69 -19.12
N ALA A 77 0.66 2.16 -18.16
CA ALA A 77 -0.80 2.23 -18.22
C ALA A 77 -1.28 3.69 -18.25
N ALA A 78 -2.15 4.01 -19.21
CA ALA A 78 -2.77 5.33 -19.34
C ALA A 78 -3.51 5.70 -18.04
N PRO A 79 -3.50 6.98 -17.62
CA PRO A 79 -4.12 7.38 -16.36
C PRO A 79 -5.62 7.09 -16.39
N LEU A 80 -6.07 6.27 -15.44
CA LEU A 80 -7.49 6.06 -15.18
C LEU A 80 -7.99 7.27 -14.35
N VAL A 81 -8.42 8.34 -15.04
CA VAL A 81 -9.13 9.43 -14.37
C VAL A 81 -10.57 8.97 -14.16
N ALA A 82 -10.80 8.17 -13.11
CA ALA A 82 -12.14 7.89 -12.62
C ALA A 82 -12.46 8.88 -11.50
N GLY A 83 -13.20 9.93 -11.86
CA GLY A 83 -13.89 10.91 -11.01
C GLY A 83 -13.44 10.99 -9.55
N LEU A 84 -12.55 11.94 -9.26
CA LEU A 84 -12.52 12.53 -7.92
C LEU A 84 -13.92 13.11 -7.64
N PRO A 85 -14.56 12.79 -6.50
CA PRO A 85 -15.76 13.50 -6.10
C PRO A 85 -15.43 14.99 -6.05
N SER A 86 -16.23 15.80 -6.74
CA SER A 86 -16.21 17.24 -6.55
C SER A 86 -16.57 17.51 -5.10
N ASP A 87 -15.64 18.13 -4.36
CA ASP A 87 -15.86 18.65 -3.01
C ASP A 87 -16.95 19.75 -3.11
N ASP A 88 -18.21 19.37 -2.90
CA ASP A 88 -19.34 20.27 -2.57
C ASP A 88 -19.75 20.05 -1.11
#